data_AF-A0A820IPS8-F1
#
_entry.id   AF-A0A820IPS8-F1
#
_cell.length_a   1.000
_cell.length_b   1.000
_cell.length_c   1.000
_cell.angle_alpha   90.00
_cell.angle_beta   90.00
_cell.angle_gamma   90.00
#
_symmetry.space_group_name_H-M   'P 1'
#
loop_
_entity.id
_entity.type
_entity.pdbx_description
1 polymer ?
#
loop_
_entity_poly.entity_id
_entity_poly.type
_entity_poly.pdbx_seq_one_letter_code
_entity_poly.pdbx_strand_id
1 'polypeptide(L)'
;DIKPSPTYTERHVLSRFLTISPTIVNHWSIECDSSSTNVKVFATESTISLRLWTSSNQWAKTTEEIICIQNDVSKQYYIPARNLQSISQADLKRCIKQKWTSFKLFEKSYDVWCLEMRDDLNWKTSRCSCPAFLKDYICKHMVGMAIRLKISKPPAAAKAIPINSKRKRGRPTKNQTCISGAIIQL
;
A
#
# COMPACT_ATOMS: atom_id res chain seq x y z
N ASP A 1 30.11 -12.64 -5.52
CA ASP A 1 29.72 -13.82 -4.72
C ASP A 1 28.95 -13.41 -3.48
N ILE A 2 27.64 -13.64 -3.47
CA ILE A 2 26.82 -13.48 -2.27
C ILE A 2 26.91 -14.83 -1.53
N LYS A 3 27.70 -14.89 -0.45
CA LYS A 3 27.71 -16.10 0.40
C LYS A 3 26.29 -16.31 0.95
N PRO A 4 25.73 -17.53 0.87
CA PRO A 4 24.46 -17.81 1.52
C PRO A 4 24.67 -17.63 3.02
N SER A 5 23.96 -16.68 3.63
CA SER A 5 23.84 -16.63 5.09
C SER A 5 23.26 -17.98 5.53
N PRO A 6 23.85 -18.67 6.53
CA PRO A 6 23.30 -19.92 7.01
C PRO A 6 21.93 -19.64 7.62
N THR A 7 20.87 -19.89 6.86
CA THR A 7 19.52 -19.95 7.40
C THR A 7 19.44 -21.25 8.18
N TYR A 8 19.63 -21.17 9.51
CA TYR A 8 19.52 -22.25 10.50
C TYR A 8 18.08 -22.82 10.54
N THR A 9 17.66 -23.39 9.42
CA THR A 9 16.30 -23.90 9.15
C THR A 9 16.17 -25.38 9.50
N GLU A 10 17.28 -26.03 9.86
CA GLU A 10 17.32 -27.40 10.35
C GLU A 10 16.79 -27.48 11.79
N ARG A 11 16.10 -28.57 12.10
CA ARG A 11 15.66 -28.86 13.47
C ARG A 11 16.88 -29.23 14.31
N HIS A 12 17.20 -28.41 15.31
CA HIS A 12 18.31 -28.67 16.22
C HIS A 12 17.82 -29.36 17.51
N VAL A 13 18.59 -30.31 18.01
CA VAL A 13 18.44 -30.82 19.39
C VAL A 13 18.75 -29.69 20.38
N LEU A 14 18.09 -29.70 21.54
CA LEU A 14 18.13 -28.59 22.51
C LEU A 14 19.56 -28.19 22.91
N SER A 15 20.44 -29.16 23.15
CA SER A 15 21.85 -28.90 23.48
C SER A 15 22.57 -28.10 22.40
N ARG A 16 22.35 -28.45 21.13
CA ARG A 16 22.94 -27.76 19.98
C ARG A 16 22.32 -26.38 19.77
N PHE A 17 21.02 -26.23 20.00
CA PHE A 17 20.34 -24.94 19.96
C PHE A 17 20.93 -23.96 20.99
N LEU A 18 21.12 -24.39 22.24
CA LEU A 18 21.70 -23.56 23.30
C LEU A 18 23.14 -23.13 23.01
N THR A 19 23.89 -23.91 22.24
CA THR A 19 25.24 -23.52 21.79
C THR A 19 25.20 -22.51 20.64
N ILE A 20 24.24 -22.64 19.71
CA ILE A 20 24.18 -21.82 18.49
C ILE A 20 23.44 -20.49 18.74
N SER A 21 22.41 -20.49 19.59
CA SER A 21 21.55 -19.32 19.80
C SER A 21 22.30 -18.06 20.26
N PRO A 22 23.32 -18.12 21.15
CA PRO A 22 24.06 -16.92 21.53
C PRO A 22 24.85 -16.34 20.36
N THR A 23 25.40 -17.21 19.49
CA THR A 23 26.11 -16.78 18.27
C THR A 23 25.16 -16.09 17.29
N ILE A 24 23.95 -16.62 17.10
CA ILE A 24 22.93 -16.01 16.23
C ILE A 24 22.54 -14.63 16.77
N VAL A 25 22.20 -14.55 18.06
CA VAL A 25 21.78 -13.29 18.70
C VAL A 25 22.89 -12.25 18.66
N ASN A 26 24.13 -12.66 18.93
CA ASN A 26 25.29 -11.76 18.84
C ASN A 26 25.51 -11.26 17.40
N HIS A 27 25.36 -12.13 16.40
CA HIS A 27 25.48 -11.74 14.99
C HIS A 27 24.40 -10.71 14.61
N TRP A 28 23.14 -10.95 14.98
CA TRP A 28 22.06 -9.99 14.76
C TRP A 28 22.28 -8.68 15.50
N SER A 29 22.80 -8.72 16.73
CA SER A 29 23.12 -7.53 17.50
C SER A 29 24.20 -6.68 16.82
N ILE A 30 25.26 -7.30 16.31
CA ILE A 30 26.34 -6.62 15.59
C ILE A 30 25.83 -6.03 14.28
N GLU A 31 25.03 -6.79 13.52
CA GLU A 31 24.45 -6.32 12.26
C GLU A 31 23.48 -5.15 12.45
N CYS A 32 22.84 -5.03 13.62
CA CYS A 32 21.92 -3.95 13.93
C CYS A 32 22.60 -2.77 14.67
N ASP A 33 23.88 -2.89 15.05
CA ASP A 33 24.60 -1.83 15.75
C ASP A 33 24.91 -0.67 14.80
N SER A 34 24.38 0.51 15.14
CA SER A 34 24.59 1.78 14.46
C SER A 34 26.06 2.21 14.33
N SER A 35 26.96 1.67 15.15
CA SER A 35 28.39 1.96 15.10
C SER A 35 29.15 1.14 14.04
N SER A 36 28.54 0.08 13.50
CA SER A 36 29.17 -0.82 12.55
C SER A 36 29.19 -0.25 11.12
N THR A 37 30.19 -0.60 10.31
CA THR A 37 30.28 -0.12 8.91
C THR A 37 29.19 -0.70 8.00
N ASN A 38 28.58 -1.83 8.38
CA ASN A 38 27.60 -2.58 7.58
C ASN A 38 26.27 -2.74 8.33
N VAL A 39 25.75 -1.66 8.92
CA VAL A 39 24.47 -1.68 9.64
C VAL A 39 23.34 -2.13 8.72
N LYS A 40 22.58 -3.15 9.13
CA LYS A 40 21.28 -3.47 8.56
C LYS A 40 20.25 -2.46 9.05
N VAL A 41 19.93 -1.49 8.20
CA VAL A 41 18.88 -0.51 8.49
C VAL A 41 17.52 -1.11 8.11
N PHE A 42 16.61 -1.15 9.08
CA PHE A 42 15.22 -1.53 8.81
C PHE A 42 14.53 -0.40 8.06
N ALA A 43 13.75 -0.76 7.03
CA ALA A 43 12.91 0.21 6.34
C ALA A 43 11.87 0.76 7.32
N THR A 44 11.96 2.06 7.62
CA THR A 44 11.01 2.77 8.49
C THR A 44 9.74 3.20 7.74
N GLU A 45 9.80 3.21 6.40
CA GLU A 45 8.66 3.51 5.54
C GLU A 45 8.28 2.33 4.67
N SER A 46 6.98 2.19 4.41
CA SER A 46 6.47 1.19 3.48
C SER A 46 6.87 1.53 2.04
N THR A 47 7.56 0.60 1.39
CA THR A 47 7.91 0.74 -0.04
C THR A 47 6.69 0.39 -0.89
N ILE A 48 6.14 1.38 -1.59
CA ILE A 48 4.97 1.20 -2.44
C ILE A 48 5.40 0.63 -3.79
N SER A 49 4.97 -0.60 -4.08
CA SER A 49 5.31 -1.25 -5.34
C SER A 49 4.79 -0.47 -6.56
N LEU A 50 5.53 -0.53 -7.68
CA LEU A 50 5.11 0.11 -8.93
C LEU A 50 3.76 -0.43 -9.44
N ARG A 51 3.47 -1.70 -9.19
CA ARG A 51 2.18 -2.33 -9.50
C ARG A 51 1.05 -1.66 -8.74
N LEU A 52 1.25 -1.42 -7.44
CA LEU A 52 0.29 -0.74 -6.60
C LEU A 52 0.10 0.73 -7.00
N TRP A 53 1.19 1.45 -7.32
CA TRP A 53 1.09 2.80 -7.89
C TRP A 53 0.23 2.85 -9.15
N THR A 54 0.40 1.87 -10.04
CA THR A 54 -0.35 1.77 -11.30
C THR A 54 -1.83 1.55 -11.04
N SER A 55 -2.19 0.54 -10.23
CA SER A 55 -3.60 0.24 -9.94
C SER A 55 -4.29 1.37 -9.18
N SER A 56 -3.57 2.05 -8.28
CA SER A 56 -4.06 3.20 -7.53
C SER A 56 -4.31 4.41 -8.44
N ASN A 57 -3.39 4.68 -9.38
CA ASN A 57 -3.55 5.75 -10.36
C ASN A 57 -4.69 5.48 -11.34
N GLN A 58 -4.91 4.23 -11.75
CA GLN A 58 -6.08 3.85 -12.56
C GLN A 58 -7.38 4.06 -11.77
N TRP A 59 -7.44 3.58 -10.54
CA TRP A 59 -8.61 3.75 -9.66
C TRP A 59 -8.88 5.23 -9.32
N ALA A 60 -7.84 6.03 -9.13
CA ALA A 60 -7.96 7.46 -8.87
C ALA A 60 -8.65 8.21 -10.04
N LYS A 61 -8.52 7.70 -11.27
CA LYS A 61 -9.16 8.27 -12.47
C LYS A 61 -10.60 7.78 -12.69
N THR A 62 -11.06 6.74 -11.97
CA THR A 62 -12.43 6.26 -12.08
C THR A 62 -13.42 7.31 -11.54
N THR A 63 -14.63 7.36 -12.07
CA THR A 63 -15.71 8.28 -11.65
C THR A 63 -16.54 7.76 -10.47
N GLU A 64 -16.03 6.79 -9.70
CA GLU A 64 -16.70 6.28 -8.50
C GLU A 64 -16.98 7.42 -7.52
N GLU A 65 -18.23 7.53 -7.09
CA GLU A 65 -18.68 8.51 -6.10
C GLU A 65 -18.12 8.14 -4.72
N ILE A 66 -17.40 9.09 -4.11
CA ILE A 66 -16.83 8.92 -2.78
C ILE A 66 -17.55 9.87 -1.84
N ILE A 67 -18.10 9.31 -0.77
CA ILE A 67 -18.74 10.10 0.29
C ILE A 67 -17.67 10.44 1.32
N CYS A 68 -17.49 11.73 1.60
CA CYS A 68 -16.57 12.21 2.63
C CYS A 68 -17.37 12.68 3.85
N ILE A 69 -17.03 12.16 5.02
CA ILE A 69 -17.49 12.65 6.32
C ILE A 69 -16.26 13.15 7.07
N GLN A 70 -16.27 14.43 7.44
CA GLN A 70 -15.17 15.06 8.14
C GLN A 70 -15.54 15.30 9.59
N ASN A 71 -14.65 14.90 10.49
CA ASN A 71 -14.62 15.30 11.90
C ASN A 71 -13.43 16.25 12.10
N ASP A 72 -13.34 16.92 13.25
CA ASP A 72 -12.27 17.88 13.56
C ASP A 72 -10.85 17.28 13.54
N VAL A 73 -10.74 15.95 13.62
CA VAL A 73 -9.47 15.21 13.77
C VAL A 73 -9.17 14.29 12.58
N SER A 74 -10.19 13.83 11.87
CA SER A 74 -10.02 12.85 10.79
C SER A 74 -11.10 12.97 9.72
N LYS A 75 -10.72 12.60 8.49
CA LYS A 75 -11.60 12.47 7.33
C LYS A 75 -11.84 11.01 7.03
N GLN A 76 -13.12 10.64 6.99
CA GLN A 76 -13.55 9.31 6.60
C GLN A 76 -14.13 9.35 5.18
N TYR A 77 -13.57 8.51 4.31
CA TYR A 77 -13.98 8.35 2.93
C TYR A 77 -14.63 6.98 2.74
N TYR A 78 -15.87 6.97 2.27
CA TYR A 78 -16.59 5.76 1.94
C TYR A 78 -16.53 5.52 0.44
N ILE A 79 -16.05 4.34 0.08
CA ILE A 79 -15.72 3.94 -1.30
C ILE A 79 -16.58 2.73 -1.66
N PRO A 80 -17.33 2.77 -2.77
CA PRO A 80 -18.13 1.62 -3.20
C PRO A 80 -17.21 0.46 -3.63
N ALA A 81 -17.65 -0.77 -3.38
CA ALA A 81 -16.97 -1.99 -3.77
C ALA A 81 -17.76 -2.76 -4.85
N ARG A 82 -17.19 -3.87 -5.35
CA ARG A 82 -17.86 -4.81 -6.28
C ARG A 82 -18.50 -4.18 -7.53
N ASN A 83 -17.87 -3.15 -8.10
CA ASN A 83 -18.35 -2.40 -9.28
C ASN A 83 -19.63 -1.57 -9.04
N LEU A 84 -20.04 -1.37 -7.79
CA LEU A 84 -21.05 -0.36 -7.47
C LEU A 84 -20.48 1.03 -7.81
N GLN A 85 -21.30 1.87 -8.43
CA GLN A 85 -20.89 3.24 -8.78
C GLN A 85 -21.20 4.24 -7.66
N SER A 86 -22.20 3.95 -6.83
CA SER A 86 -22.67 4.81 -5.74
C SER A 86 -23.01 4.00 -4.49
N ILE A 87 -23.09 4.70 -3.35
CA ILE A 87 -23.36 4.11 -2.03
C ILE A 87 -24.76 4.52 -1.58
N SER A 88 -25.59 3.54 -1.20
CA SER A 88 -26.92 3.84 -0.65
C SER A 88 -26.82 4.47 0.75
N GLN A 89 -27.73 5.39 1.08
CA GLN A 89 -27.80 6.00 2.42
C GLN A 89 -27.98 4.97 3.54
N ALA A 90 -28.68 3.86 3.26
CA ALA A 90 -28.89 2.78 4.22
C ALA A 90 -27.59 2.02 4.51
N ASP A 91 -26.79 1.76 3.48
CA ASP A 91 -25.50 1.07 3.63
C ASP A 91 -24.47 1.99 4.31
N LEU A 92 -24.44 3.27 3.95
CA LEU A 92 -23.61 4.27 4.62
C LEU A 92 -23.89 4.32 6.14
N LYS A 93 -25.17 4.45 6.53
CA LYS A 93 -25.58 4.47 7.95
C LYS A 93 -25.19 3.18 8.68
N ARG A 94 -25.25 2.03 8.01
CA ARG A 94 -24.85 0.73 8.58
C ARG A 94 -23.34 0.66 8.78
N CYS A 95 -22.56 1.11 7.79
CA CYS A 95 -21.10 1.15 7.85
C CYS A 95 -20.61 2.10 8.94
N ILE A 96 -21.24 3.26 9.12
CA ILE A 96 -20.93 4.21 10.20
C ILE A 96 -21.19 3.57 11.58
N LYS A 97 -22.34 2.92 11.75
CA LYS A 97 -22.73 2.34 13.04
C LYS A 97 -21.92 1.09 13.43
N GLN A 98 -21.29 0.42 12.47
CA GLN A 98 -20.53 -0.84 12.66
C GLN A 98 -21.30 -1.90 13.48
N LYS A 99 -22.62 -2.00 13.27
CA LYS A 99 -23.49 -2.96 13.95
C LYS A 99 -24.18 -3.85 12.93
N TRP A 100 -23.95 -5.15 13.04
CA TRP A 100 -24.55 -6.17 12.17
C TRP A 100 -25.29 -7.19 13.02
N THR A 101 -26.58 -7.33 12.80
CA THR A 101 -27.45 -8.27 13.53
C THR A 101 -27.53 -9.64 12.89
N SER A 102 -26.99 -9.81 11.68
CA SER A 102 -26.93 -11.10 10.97
C SER A 102 -25.70 -11.18 10.07
N PHE A 103 -25.29 -12.40 9.74
CA PHE A 103 -24.17 -12.64 8.83
C PHE A 103 -24.41 -12.04 7.44
N LYS A 104 -25.64 -12.11 6.90
CA LYS A 104 -25.99 -11.47 5.62
C LYS A 104 -25.78 -9.95 5.64
N LEU A 105 -26.08 -9.30 6.76
CA LEU A 105 -25.83 -7.86 6.91
C LEU A 105 -24.35 -7.54 7.07
N PHE A 106 -23.59 -8.43 7.71
CA PHE A 106 -22.14 -8.34 7.79
C PHE A 106 -21.48 -8.52 6.42
N GLU A 107 -21.95 -9.48 5.61
CA GLU A 107 -21.45 -9.69 4.25
C GLU A 107 -21.62 -8.44 3.37
N LYS A 108 -22.77 -7.76 3.48
CA LYS A 108 -23.02 -6.48 2.81
C LYS A 108 -22.07 -5.36 3.24
N SER A 109 -21.37 -5.47 4.36
CA SER A 109 -20.36 -4.48 4.75
C SER A 109 -19.15 -4.48 3.82
N TYR A 110 -18.90 -5.58 3.10
CA TYR A 110 -17.86 -5.67 2.08
C TYR A 110 -18.25 -4.99 0.75
N ASP A 111 -19.43 -4.40 0.68
CA ASP A 111 -19.87 -3.60 -0.47
C ASP A 111 -19.41 -2.13 -0.36
N VAL A 112 -18.88 -1.72 0.80
CA VAL A 112 -18.35 -0.37 1.04
C VAL A 112 -17.05 -0.44 1.83
N TRP A 113 -15.98 0.17 1.29
CA TRP A 113 -14.73 0.36 2.03
C TRP A 113 -14.72 1.71 2.74
N CYS A 114 -14.29 1.72 3.98
CA CYS A 114 -14.03 2.93 4.75
C CYS A 114 -12.52 3.20 4.74
N LEU A 115 -12.11 4.39 4.34
CA LEU A 115 -10.74 4.89 4.44
C LEU A 115 -10.74 6.06 5.43
N GLU A 116 -9.98 5.93 6.50
CA GLU A 116 -9.77 6.97 7.49
C GLU A 116 -8.41 7.63 7.28
N MET A 117 -8.40 8.94 7.05
CA MET A 117 -7.19 9.76 6.94
C MET A 117 -7.16 10.78 8.08
N ARG A 118 -6.02 10.90 8.76
CA ARG A 118 -5.78 12.02 9.68
C ARG A 118 -5.57 13.31 8.91
N ASP A 119 -5.87 14.43 9.54
CA ASP A 119 -5.72 15.76 8.95
C ASP A 119 -4.27 16.27 8.88
N ASP A 120 -3.31 15.50 9.40
CA ASP A 120 -1.87 15.79 9.39
C ASP A 120 -1.20 15.70 8.00
N LEU A 121 -1.99 15.60 6.92
CA LEU A 121 -1.56 15.39 5.52
C LEU A 121 -0.71 14.13 5.30
N ASN A 122 -0.41 13.35 6.34
CA ASN A 122 0.39 12.15 6.27
C ASN A 122 -0.48 10.95 5.93
N TRP A 123 -0.92 10.92 4.67
CA TRP A 123 -1.77 9.87 4.13
C TRP A 123 -1.19 8.46 4.26
N LYS A 124 0.13 8.30 4.48
CA LYS A 124 0.76 6.99 4.73
C LYS A 124 0.29 6.36 6.05
N THR A 125 -0.20 7.15 7.00
CA THR A 125 -0.75 6.68 8.28
C THR A 125 -2.24 6.36 8.24
N SER A 126 -2.88 6.54 7.08
CA SER A 126 -4.29 6.27 6.89
C SER A 126 -4.63 4.77 6.99
N ARG A 127 -5.89 4.47 7.26
CA ARG A 127 -6.38 3.11 7.48
C ARG A 127 -7.54 2.80 6.57
N CYS A 128 -7.57 1.60 5.99
CA CYS A 128 -8.66 1.18 5.11
C CYS A 128 -9.28 -0.15 5.56
N SER A 129 -10.60 -0.29 5.46
CA SER A 129 -11.29 -1.55 5.81
C SER A 129 -11.21 -2.64 4.73
N CYS A 130 -10.60 -2.36 3.56
CA CYS A 130 -10.55 -3.34 2.48
C CYS A 130 -9.57 -4.49 2.79
N PRO A 131 -9.80 -5.72 2.26
CA PRO A 131 -8.97 -6.89 2.54
C PRO A 131 -7.48 -6.72 2.22
N ALA A 132 -7.15 -5.98 1.15
CA ALA A 132 -5.76 -5.71 0.78
C ALA A 132 -5.01 -4.91 1.85
N PHE A 133 -5.68 -3.94 2.48
CA PHE A 133 -5.09 -3.18 3.58
C PHE A 133 -4.96 -4.03 4.84
N LEU A 134 -5.97 -4.83 5.17
CA LEU A 134 -5.91 -5.72 6.34
C LEU A 134 -4.77 -6.74 6.25
N LYS A 135 -4.36 -7.11 5.02
CA LYS A 135 -3.24 -8.03 4.78
C LYS A 135 -1.89 -7.32 4.76
N ASP A 136 -1.76 -6.26 3.98
CA ASP A 136 -0.46 -5.67 3.63
C ASP A 136 -0.22 -4.30 4.30
N TYR A 137 -1.19 -3.80 5.08
CA TYR A 137 -1.23 -2.43 5.63
C TYR A 137 -1.11 -1.31 4.59
N ILE A 138 -1.35 -1.65 3.32
CA ILE A 138 -1.36 -0.71 2.20
C ILE A 138 -2.30 -1.21 1.11
N CYS A 139 -3.05 -0.30 0.49
CA CYS A 139 -4.00 -0.68 -0.56
C CYS A 139 -4.15 0.39 -1.64
N LYS A 140 -4.83 0.01 -2.74
CA LYS A 140 -5.06 0.92 -3.87
C LYS A 140 -5.93 2.12 -3.50
N HIS A 141 -6.83 1.97 -2.52
CA HIS A 141 -7.75 3.01 -2.08
C HIS A 141 -7.00 4.11 -1.32
N MET A 142 -6.12 3.72 -0.40
CA MET A 142 -5.27 4.65 0.36
C MET A 142 -4.38 5.47 -0.58
N VAL A 143 -3.59 4.80 -1.42
CA VAL A 143 -2.69 5.48 -2.38
C VAL A 143 -3.49 6.27 -3.40
N GLY A 144 -4.59 5.71 -3.89
CA GLY A 144 -5.45 6.34 -4.88
C GLY A 144 -6.15 7.60 -4.36
N MET A 145 -6.57 7.60 -3.09
CA MET A 145 -7.16 8.78 -2.46
C MET A 145 -6.14 9.88 -2.28
N ALA A 146 -4.91 9.55 -1.88
CA ALA A 146 -3.82 10.52 -1.85
C ALA A 146 -3.54 11.14 -3.23
N ILE A 147 -3.72 10.37 -4.32
CA ILE A 147 -3.61 10.87 -5.70
C ILE A 147 -4.81 11.78 -6.04
N ARG A 148 -6.05 11.38 -5.74
CA ARG A 148 -7.27 12.19 -5.99
C ARG A 148 -7.22 13.53 -5.25
N LEU A 149 -6.76 13.52 -4.00
CA LEU A 149 -6.58 14.70 -3.17
C LEU A 149 -5.33 15.53 -3.53
N LYS A 150 -4.56 15.11 -4.54
CA LYS A 150 -3.32 15.76 -5.01
C LYS A 150 -2.21 15.86 -3.93
N ILE A 151 -2.30 15.10 -2.85
CA ILE A 151 -1.29 15.01 -1.78
C ILE A 151 -0.06 14.21 -2.29
N SER A 152 -0.29 13.21 -3.14
CA SER A 152 0.77 12.37 -3.70
C SER A 152 0.77 12.35 -5.22
N LYS A 153 1.97 12.34 -5.81
CA LYS A 153 2.18 12.26 -7.26
C LYS A 153 2.68 10.85 -7.62
N PRO A 154 1.95 10.09 -8.45
CA PRO A 154 2.40 8.76 -8.85
C PRO A 154 3.63 8.89 -9.77
N PRO A 155 4.57 7.93 -9.71
CA PRO A 155 5.77 7.94 -10.55
C PRO A 155 5.41 7.85 -12.03
N ALA A 156 6.24 8.44 -12.91
CA ALA A 156 5.99 8.50 -14.36
C ALA A 156 5.74 7.11 -14.97
N ALA A 157 6.49 6.09 -14.52
CA ALA A 157 6.34 4.71 -14.97
C ALA A 157 5.00 4.04 -14.58
N ALA A 158 4.26 4.60 -13.62
CA ALA A 158 2.90 4.18 -13.27
C ALA A 158 1.84 4.93 -14.09
N LYS A 159 2.14 6.15 -14.55
CA LYS A 159 1.25 6.96 -15.40
C LYS A 159 1.21 6.50 -16.85
N ALA A 160 2.30 5.90 -17.34
CA ALA A 160 2.45 5.46 -18.73
C ALA A 160 1.51 4.31 -19.13
N ILE A 161 0.85 3.66 -18.17
CA ILE A 161 -0.05 2.53 -18.44
C ILE A 161 -1.47 3.06 -18.70
N PRO A 162 -2.08 2.75 -19.86
CA PRO A 162 -3.44 3.20 -20.15
C PRO A 162 -4.46 2.61 -19.17
N ILE A 163 -5.58 3.31 -19.01
CA ILE A 163 -6.69 2.89 -18.13
C ILE A 163 -7.21 1.53 -18.61
N ASN A 164 -7.58 0.64 -17.68
CA ASN A 164 -8.03 -0.74 -17.93
C ASN A 164 -7.00 -1.70 -18.54
N SER A 165 -5.75 -1.27 -18.74
CA SER A 165 -4.69 -2.17 -19.18
C SER A 165 -3.86 -2.69 -18.01
N LYS A 166 -3.46 -3.95 -18.08
CA LYS A 166 -2.48 -4.54 -17.14
C LYS A 166 -1.07 -4.29 -17.65
N ARG A 167 -0.14 -4.06 -16.72
CA ARG A 167 1.28 -4.03 -17.04
C ARG A 167 1.70 -5.39 -17.62
N LYS A 168 2.46 -5.39 -18.73
CA LYS A 168 3.06 -6.61 -19.28
C LYS A 168 4.00 -7.25 -18.23
N ARG A 169 4.08 -8.59 -18.26
CA ARG A 169 5.00 -9.35 -17.39
C ARG A 169 6.45 -9.03 -17.79
N GLY A 170 7.34 -8.88 -16.79
CA GLY A 170 8.76 -8.59 -17.00
C GLY A 170 9.19 -7.23 -16.43
N ARG A 171 10.49 -6.94 -16.55
CA ARG A 171 11.09 -5.69 -16.08
C ARG A 171 10.49 -4.52 -16.88
N PRO A 172 10.07 -3.42 -16.21
CA PRO A 172 9.79 -2.15 -16.87
C PRO A 172 10.90 -1.75 -17.85
N THR A 173 10.58 -1.51 -19.11
CA THR A 173 11.47 -0.77 -19.99
C THR A 173 11.71 0.61 -19.38
N LYS A 174 12.97 1.02 -19.23
CA LYS A 174 13.31 2.39 -18.85
C LYS A 174 12.69 3.30 -19.90
N ASN A 175 11.97 4.35 -19.48
CA ASN A 175 11.55 5.38 -20.40
C ASN A 175 12.80 5.99 -21.02
N GLN A 176 13.03 5.78 -22.33
CA GLN A 176 13.95 6.61 -23.09
C GLN A 176 13.32 8.00 -23.11
N THR A 177 13.92 8.94 -22.38
CA THR A 177 13.65 10.36 -22.58
C THR A 177 14.14 10.71 -23.98
N CYS A 178 13.24 10.73 -24.96
CA CYS A 178 13.49 11.37 -26.25
C CYS A 178 13.45 12.89 -26.01
N ILE A 179 14.62 13.50 -25.93
CA ILE A 179 14.78 14.91 -26.28
C ILE A 179 14.57 14.94 -27.81
N SER A 180 13.33 15.15 -28.26
CA SER A 180 13.02 15.38 -29.67
C SER A 180 13.51 16.78 -30.03
N GLY A 181 14.38 16.84 -31.03
CA GLY A 181 15.12 18.04 -31.44
C GLY A 181 14.25 19.26 -31.71
N ALA A 182 14.70 20.39 -31.19
CA ALA A 182 14.39 21.68 -31.77
C ALA A 182 15.18 21.81 -33.07
N ILE A 183 14.51 21.52 -34.20
CA ILE A 183 14.88 22.09 -35.49
C ILE A 183 14.45 23.55 -35.40
N ILE A 184 15.42 24.46 -35.25
CA ILE A 184 15.21 25.87 -35.55
C ILE A 184 15.52 26.02 -37.03
N GLN A 185 14.47 26.18 -37.83
CA GLN A 185 14.54 26.71 -39.19
C GLN A 185 13.64 27.94 -39.21
N LEU A 186 14.26 29.11 -39.08
CA LEU A 186 14.12 30.32 -39.89
C LEU A 186 14.98 31.41 -39.26
#